data_AF-A0A7S1E6N2-F1
#
_entry.id   AF-A0A7S1E6N2-F1
#
_cell.length_a   1.000
_cell.length_b   1.000
_cell.length_c   1.000
_cell.angle_alpha   90.00
_cell.angle_beta   90.00
_cell.angle_gamma   90.00
#
_symmetry.space_group_name_H-M   'P 1'
#
loop_
_entity.id
_entity.type
_entity.pdbx_description
1 polymer ?
#
loop_
_entity_poly.entity_id
_entity_poly.type
_entity_poly.pdbx_seq_one_letter_code
_entity_poly.pdbx_strand_id
1 'polypeptide(L)'
;LEIDRQVIAKQRALSADETANFGVPLGGSLIPWIDKDLGNGQSKEEWKGMAETNKILGSNHIPVDGFCVRVGAMRCHSQALTFKLKKDVPLADIEAMIAADNAWVKVVPNTR
;
A
#
# COMPACT_ATOMS: atom_id res chain seq x y z
N LEU A 1 -7.28 -15.16 -21.68
CA LEU A 1 -8.38 -16.15 -21.59
C LEU A 1 -9.71 -15.47 -21.94
N GLU A 2 -10.77 -16.20 -22.26
CA GLU A 2 -12.10 -15.61 -22.57
C GLU A 2 -12.61 -14.76 -21.39
N ILE A 3 -12.38 -15.24 -20.16
CA ILE A 3 -12.73 -14.51 -18.93
C ILE A 3 -12.08 -13.12 -18.87
N ASP A 4 -10.82 -12.98 -19.28
CA ASP A 4 -10.13 -11.67 -19.26
C ASP A 4 -10.80 -10.68 -20.24
N ARG A 5 -11.24 -11.18 -21.40
CA ARG A 5 -11.95 -10.35 -22.39
C ARG A 5 -13.29 -9.85 -21.84
N GLN A 6 -14.03 -10.73 -21.17
CA GLN A 6 -15.32 -10.39 -20.56
C GLN A 6 -15.15 -9.38 -19.41
N VAL A 7 -14.14 -9.55 -18.57
CA VAL A 7 -13.82 -8.60 -17.48
C VAL A 7 -13.47 -7.23 -18.05
N ILE A 8 -12.56 -7.17 -19.04
CA ILE A 8 -12.16 -5.92 -19.68
C ILE A 8 -13.36 -5.24 -20.35
N ALA A 9 -14.20 -6.01 -21.05
CA ALA A 9 -15.41 -5.47 -21.68
C ALA A 9 -16.37 -4.87 -20.65
N LYS A 10 -16.61 -5.55 -19.52
CA LYS A 10 -17.46 -5.01 -18.45
C LYS A 10 -16.86 -3.76 -17.81
N GLN A 11 -15.55 -3.73 -17.54
CA GLN A 11 -14.87 -2.55 -16.98
C GLN A 11 -15.05 -1.31 -17.86
N ARG A 12 -14.86 -1.47 -19.17
CA ARG A 12 -14.99 -0.37 -20.14
C ARG A 12 -16.44 0.07 -20.36
N ALA A 13 -17.40 -0.79 -20.04
CA ALA A 13 -18.83 -0.54 -20.18
C ALA A 13 -19.49 -0.03 -18.88
N LEU A 14 -18.75 0.17 -17.79
CA LEU A 14 -19.31 0.73 -16.56
C LEU A 14 -19.82 2.15 -16.80
N SER A 15 -21.02 2.43 -16.30
CA SER A 15 -21.61 3.76 -16.36
C SER A 15 -20.95 4.73 -15.37
N ALA A 16 -21.23 6.03 -15.54
CA ALA A 16 -20.79 7.05 -14.58
C ALA A 16 -21.36 6.82 -13.17
N ASP A 17 -22.59 6.31 -13.08
CA ASP A 17 -23.21 5.98 -11.79
C ASP A 17 -22.49 4.79 -11.12
N GLU A 18 -22.07 3.79 -11.90
CA GLU A 18 -21.32 2.62 -11.41
C GLU A 18 -19.90 3.01 -10.93
N THR A 19 -19.32 4.11 -11.43
CA THR A 19 -17.98 4.60 -11.02
C THR A 19 -18.00 5.86 -10.16
N ALA A 20 -19.18 6.38 -9.77
CA ALA A 20 -19.35 7.71 -9.20
C ALA A 20 -18.42 8.05 -8.03
N ASN A 21 -18.10 7.07 -7.17
CA ASN A 21 -17.26 7.28 -5.98
C ASN A 21 -15.74 7.29 -6.28
N PHE A 22 -15.30 6.52 -7.28
CA PHE A 22 -13.88 6.39 -7.63
C PHE A 22 -13.52 7.15 -8.90
N GLY A 23 -14.50 7.59 -9.68
CA GLY A 23 -14.35 8.18 -11.02
C GLY A 23 -13.96 7.17 -12.11
N VAL A 24 -13.39 6.02 -11.74
CA VAL A 24 -12.89 4.98 -12.65
C VAL A 24 -13.20 3.57 -12.10
N PRO A 25 -13.17 2.53 -12.95
CA PRO A 25 -13.35 1.15 -12.52
C PRO A 25 -12.28 0.69 -11.50
N LEU A 26 -12.71 0.13 -10.36
CA LEU A 26 -11.83 -0.52 -9.38
C LEU A 26 -11.86 -2.05 -9.48
N GLY A 27 -13.04 -2.65 -9.69
CA GLY A 27 -13.19 -4.11 -9.80
C GLY A 27 -12.40 -4.67 -10.97
N GLY A 28 -11.46 -5.58 -10.72
CA GLY A 28 -10.54 -6.14 -11.71
C GLY A 28 -9.46 -5.17 -12.22
N SER A 29 -9.31 -4.01 -11.57
CA SER A 29 -8.36 -2.94 -11.93
C SER A 29 -7.62 -2.46 -10.67
N LEU A 30 -6.91 -1.34 -10.79
CA LEU A 30 -6.27 -0.60 -9.71
C LEU A 30 -6.23 0.90 -10.03
N ILE A 31 -6.05 1.75 -9.01
CA ILE A 31 -5.91 3.21 -9.16
C ILE A 31 -4.59 3.64 -8.50
N PRO A 32 -3.56 4.06 -9.27
CA PRO A 32 -2.23 4.37 -8.75
C PRO A 32 -2.12 5.83 -8.28
N TRP A 33 -3.17 6.36 -7.64
CA TRP A 33 -3.18 7.68 -7.03
C TRP A 33 -4.26 7.72 -5.95
N ILE A 34 -3.93 8.19 -4.75
CA ILE A 34 -4.86 8.28 -3.63
C ILE A 34 -4.78 9.67 -3.00
N ASP A 35 -5.93 10.32 -2.82
CA ASP A 35 -6.04 11.67 -2.24
C ASP A 35 -5.48 12.76 -3.20
N LYS A 36 -5.42 14.01 -2.73
CA LYS A 36 -5.05 15.19 -3.53
C LYS A 36 -3.65 15.09 -4.12
N ASP A 37 -3.47 15.64 -5.31
CA ASP A 37 -2.15 15.93 -5.86
C ASP A 37 -1.52 17.12 -5.14
N LEU A 38 -0.27 16.97 -4.68
CA LEU A 38 0.50 18.03 -4.03
C LEU A 38 1.29 18.90 -5.01
N GLY A 39 1.26 18.59 -6.31
CA GLY A 39 1.91 19.35 -7.38
C GLY A 39 3.42 19.13 -7.48
N ASN A 40 3.97 18.21 -6.69
CA ASN A 40 5.40 17.87 -6.64
C ASN A 40 5.68 16.43 -7.11
N GLY A 41 4.69 15.76 -7.73
CA GLY A 41 4.78 14.37 -8.14
C GLY A 41 4.44 13.36 -7.03
N GLN A 42 3.97 13.81 -5.86
CA GLN A 42 3.42 12.96 -4.82
C GLN A 42 1.94 13.21 -4.62
N SER A 43 1.20 12.13 -4.38
CA SER A 43 -0.11 12.21 -3.78
C SER A 43 -0.01 12.54 -2.29
N LYS A 44 -1.09 13.11 -1.74
CA LYS A 44 -1.15 13.44 -0.31
C LYS A 44 -1.04 12.18 0.57
N GLU A 45 -1.51 11.02 0.10
CA GLU A 45 -1.39 9.76 0.83
C GLU A 45 0.07 9.29 0.97
N GLU A 46 0.87 9.44 -0.09
CA GLU A 46 2.30 9.09 -0.07
C GLU A 46 3.08 10.02 0.86
N TRP A 47 2.80 11.33 0.79
CA TRP A 47 3.42 12.33 1.67
C TRP A 47 3.16 12.08 3.17
N LYS A 48 1.96 11.62 3.54
CA LYS A 48 1.61 11.28 4.93
C LYS A 48 2.54 10.21 5.49
N GLY A 49 2.99 9.26 4.67
CA GLY A 49 3.89 8.18 5.11
C GLY A 49 5.15 8.70 5.80
N MET A 50 5.83 9.67 5.19
CA MET A 50 7.01 10.31 5.80
C MET A 50 6.66 11.19 6.99
N ALA A 51 5.68 12.09 6.80
CA ALA A 51 5.37 13.12 7.78
C ALA A 51 4.85 12.52 9.10
N GLU A 52 3.96 11.53 9.02
CA GLU A 52 3.31 10.94 10.18
C GLU A 52 4.23 9.95 10.90
N THR A 53 4.97 9.10 10.17
CA THR A 53 5.92 8.14 10.77
C THR A 53 6.94 8.85 11.65
N ASN A 54 7.56 9.91 11.14
CA ASN A 54 8.56 10.68 11.87
C ASN A 54 7.94 11.39 13.08
N LYS A 55 6.76 11.99 12.92
CA LYS A 55 6.03 12.63 14.03
C LYS A 55 5.69 11.65 15.15
N ILE A 56 5.18 10.46 14.83
CA ILE A 56 4.82 9.42 15.81
C ILE A 56 6.05 8.92 16.57
N LEU A 57 7.17 8.73 15.87
CA LEU A 57 8.42 8.23 16.45
C LEU A 57 9.23 9.31 17.18
N GLY A 58 8.78 10.57 17.20
CA GLY A 58 9.56 11.69 17.75
C GLY A 58 10.90 11.87 17.03
N SER A 59 10.96 11.53 15.75
CA SER A 59 12.15 11.56 14.89
C SER A 59 11.92 12.46 13.68
N ASN A 60 12.97 12.83 12.97
CA ASN A 60 12.92 13.52 11.67
C ASN A 60 13.94 12.92 10.68
N HIS A 61 14.43 11.71 10.95
CA HIS A 61 15.59 11.13 10.27
C HIS A 61 15.27 9.84 9.51
N ILE A 62 14.00 9.42 9.40
CA ILE A 62 13.63 8.18 8.72
C ILE A 62 12.91 8.54 7.41
N PRO A 63 13.58 8.49 6.26
CA PRO A 63 12.91 8.62 4.97
C PRO A 63 11.90 7.47 4.80
N VAL A 64 10.68 7.82 4.46
CA VAL A 64 9.62 6.88 4.07
C VAL A 64 9.02 7.42 2.78
N ASP A 65 9.00 6.60 1.74
CA ASP A 65 8.43 6.97 0.46
C ASP A 65 7.91 5.72 -0.24
N GLY A 66 7.05 5.89 -1.25
CA GLY A 66 6.48 4.78 -1.99
C GLY A 66 5.29 5.20 -2.84
N PHE A 67 4.59 4.20 -3.37
CA PHE A 67 3.39 4.39 -4.17
C PHE A 67 2.15 3.91 -3.43
N CYS A 68 1.14 4.76 -3.33
CA CYS A 68 -0.14 4.40 -2.74
C CYS A 68 -1.14 3.99 -3.83
N VAL A 69 -1.40 2.69 -3.95
CA VAL A 69 -2.27 2.11 -5.00
C VAL A 69 -3.57 1.56 -4.41
N ARG A 70 -4.71 2.01 -4.93
CA ARG A 70 -6.04 1.47 -4.60
C ARG A 70 -6.24 0.16 -5.34
N VAL A 71 -6.63 -0.89 -4.62
CA VAL A 71 -7.00 -2.20 -5.20
C VAL A 71 -8.37 -2.65 -4.71
N GLY A 72 -8.98 -3.61 -5.40
CA GLY A 72 -10.30 -4.16 -5.10
C GLY A 72 -10.35 -5.07 -3.85
N ALA A 73 -9.86 -4.59 -2.71
CA ALA A 73 -10.01 -5.23 -1.41
C ALA A 73 -11.07 -4.52 -0.57
N MET A 74 -11.87 -5.26 0.20
CA MET A 74 -13.01 -4.68 0.91
C MET A 74 -12.62 -3.81 2.11
N ARG A 75 -11.62 -4.21 2.92
CA ARG A 75 -11.34 -3.56 4.22
C ARG A 75 -9.92 -3.73 4.77
N CYS A 76 -9.01 -4.31 4.02
CA CYS A 76 -7.63 -4.55 4.47
C CYS A 76 -6.65 -3.85 3.53
N HIS A 77 -5.58 -3.34 4.11
CA HIS A 77 -4.44 -2.83 3.37
C HIS A 77 -3.30 -3.84 3.44
N SER A 78 -2.67 -4.06 2.29
CA SER A 78 -1.43 -4.82 2.19
C SER A 78 -0.32 -3.85 1.76
N GLN A 79 0.88 -4.04 2.28
CA GLN A 79 2.04 -3.21 1.94
C GLN A 79 3.22 -4.13 1.61
N ALA A 80 3.92 -3.85 0.52
CA ALA A 80 5.20 -4.46 0.20
C ALA A 80 6.29 -3.46 0.56
N LEU A 81 7.27 -3.88 1.37
CA LEU A 81 8.21 -2.99 2.03
C LEU A 81 9.64 -3.37 1.68
N THR A 82 10.42 -2.39 1.21
CA THR A 82 11.86 -2.53 1.00
C THR A 82 12.56 -1.72 2.08
N PHE A 83 13.12 -2.41 3.08
CA PHE A 83 13.83 -1.75 4.17
C PHE A 83 15.34 -1.69 3.90
N LYS A 84 15.92 -0.50 4.05
CA LYS A 84 17.36 -0.36 4.20
C LYS A 84 17.74 -0.36 5.68
N LEU A 85 18.38 -1.43 6.14
CA LEU A 85 18.87 -1.52 7.51
C LEU A 85 20.18 -0.73 7.68
N LYS A 86 20.43 -0.26 8.92
CA LYS A 86 21.65 0.47 9.28
C LYS A 86 22.89 -0.43 9.41
N LYS A 87 22.68 -1.72 9.59
CA LYS A 87 23.69 -2.76 9.69
C LYS A 87 23.10 -4.07 9.18
N ASP A 88 23.97 -5.03 8.89
CA ASP A 88 23.54 -6.40 8.64
C ASP A 88 23.04 -7.03 9.94
N VAL A 89 21.87 -7.66 9.88
CA VAL A 89 21.19 -8.25 11.04
C VAL A 89 20.71 -9.64 10.62
N PRO A 90 21.03 -10.70 11.38
CA PRO A 90 20.52 -12.03 11.11
C PRO A 90 19.00 -12.04 10.98
N LEU A 91 18.47 -12.76 9.98
CA LEU A 91 17.02 -12.80 9.73
C LEU A 91 16.24 -13.29 10.96
N ALA A 92 16.77 -14.28 11.69
CA ALA A 92 16.16 -14.78 12.91
C ALA A 92 16.00 -13.69 13.99
N ASP A 93 16.96 -12.76 14.08
CA ASP A 93 16.87 -11.64 15.02
C ASP A 93 15.81 -10.63 14.57
N ILE A 94 15.67 -10.37 13.26
CA ILE A 94 14.62 -9.51 12.70
C ILE A 94 13.24 -10.09 13.01
N GLU A 95 13.03 -11.38 12.73
CA GLU A 95 11.77 -12.07 13.02
C GLU A 95 11.43 -12.04 14.52
N ALA A 96 12.42 -12.28 15.38
CA ALA A 96 12.24 -12.23 16.83
C ALA A 96 11.90 -10.81 17.33
N MET A 97 12.58 -9.78 16.83
CA MET A 97 12.29 -8.38 17.18
C MET A 97 10.87 -7.97 16.77
N ILE A 98 10.45 -8.32 15.54
CA ILE A 98 9.10 -8.01 15.06
C ILE A 98 8.05 -8.77 15.89
N ALA A 99 8.25 -10.06 16.15
CA ALA A 99 7.31 -10.87 16.92
C ALA A 99 7.15 -10.41 18.38
N ALA A 100 8.17 -9.78 18.96
CA ALA A 100 8.18 -9.31 20.34
C ALA A 100 7.63 -7.88 20.53
N ASP A 101 7.37 -7.13 19.44
CA ASP A 101 7.05 -5.70 19.52
C ASP A 101 5.70 -5.40 20.19
N ASN A 102 4.64 -6.13 19.85
CA ASN A 102 3.31 -5.93 20.43
C ASN A 102 2.43 -7.19 20.30
N ALA A 103 1.26 -7.21 20.95
CA ALA A 103 0.39 -8.39 21.02
C ALA A 103 -0.38 -8.70 19.71
N TRP A 104 -0.38 -7.80 18.73
CA TRP A 104 -1.17 -7.94 17.49
C TRP A 104 -0.34 -8.38 16.29
N VAL A 105 0.97 -8.12 16.31
CA VAL A 105 1.87 -8.50 15.23
C VAL A 105 2.00 -10.02 15.15
N LYS A 106 1.99 -10.54 13.92
CA LYS A 106 2.17 -11.96 13.64
C LYS A 106 3.16 -12.12 12.50
N VAL A 107 4.33 -12.69 12.80
CA VAL A 107 5.30 -13.09 11.78
C VAL A 107 4.82 -14.39 11.13
N VAL A 108 4.70 -14.37 9.80
CA VAL A 108 4.31 -15.55 9.01
C VAL A 108 5.58 -16.19 8.45
N PRO A 109 5.86 -17.47 8.75
CA PRO A 109 7.06 -18.15 8.27
C PRO A 109 7.15 -18.16 6.73
N ASN A 110 8.35 -17.84 6.20
CA ASN A 110 8.61 -17.86 4.76
C ASN A 110 9.05 -19.27 4.30
N THR A 111 8.09 -20.18 4.11
CA THR A 111 8.34 -21.60 3.77
C THR A 111 7.85 -21.98 2.37
N ARG A 112 7.72 -21.02 1.44
CA ARG A 112 7.20 -21.23 0.09
C ARG A 112 8.11 -20.64 -0.97
#